data_AF-A0A2N1PEQ1-F1
#
_entry.id   AF-A0A2N1PEQ1-F1
#
_cell.length_a   1.000
_cell.length_b   1.000
_cell.length_c   1.000
_cell.angle_alpha   90.00
_cell.angle_beta   90.00
_cell.angle_gamma   90.00
#
_symmetry.space_group_name_H-M   'P 1'
#
loop_
_entity.id
_entity.type
_entity.pdbx_description
1 polymer ?
#
loop_
_entity_poly.entity_id
_entity_poly.type
_entity_poly.pdbx_seq_one_letter_code
_entity_poly.pdbx_strand_id
1 'polypeptide(L)' 'MKKVVINIKQLELALQIEFKDPELLKQALTHASYANEHESDDNERLEFLGDAVIGLL' A
#
# COMPACT_ATOMS: atom_id res chain seq x y z
N MET A 1 -6.95 -19.99 -0.30
CA MET A 1 -7.03 -18.60 -0.77
C MET A 1 -5.91 -18.37 -1.78
N LYS A 2 -6.19 -17.71 -2.92
CA LYS A 2 -5.19 -17.46 -3.96
C LYS A 2 -4.23 -16.38 -3.44
N LYS A 3 -2.93 -16.67 -3.39
CA LYS A 3 -1.89 -15.69 -3.10
C LYS A 3 -1.91 -14.64 -4.22
N VAL A 4 -2.45 -13.46 -3.96
CA VAL A 4 -2.37 -12.33 -4.90
C VAL A 4 -0.95 -11.82 -4.82
N VAL A 5 -0.14 -12.12 -5.84
CA VAL A 5 1.22 -11.59 -5.96
C VAL A 5 1.10 -10.22 -6.61
N ILE A 6 1.26 -9.16 -5.81
CA ILE A 6 1.30 -7.79 -6.31
C ILE A 6 2.63 -7.59 -7.05
N ASN A 7 2.54 -7.23 -8.33
CA ASN A 7 3.71 -6.87 -9.13
C ASN A 7 4.01 -5.37 -8.94
N ILE A 8 4.84 -5.06 -7.95
CA ILE A 8 5.25 -3.69 -7.59
C ILE A 8 5.78 -2.92 -8.81
N LYS A 9 6.67 -3.51 -9.60
CA LYS A 9 7.26 -2.85 -10.77
C LYS A 9 6.22 -2.48 -11.84
N GLN A 10 5.21 -3.33 -12.02
CA GLN A 10 4.14 -3.04 -12.97
C GLN A 10 3.27 -1.88 -12.49
N LEU A 11 3.03 -1.79 -11.18
CA LEU A 11 2.26 -0.69 -10.59
C LEU A 11 3.04 0.63 -10.66
N GLU A 12 4.32 0.62 -10.33
CA GLU A 12 5.22 1.78 -10.46
C GLU A 12 5.22 2.35 -11.88
N LEU A 13 5.33 1.46 -12.88
CA LEU A 13 5.28 1.84 -14.28
C LEU A 13 3.92 2.45 -14.67
N ALA A 14 2.81 1.88 -14.18
CA ALA A 14 1.47 2.37 -14.47
C ALA A 14 1.19 3.74 -13.81
N LEU A 15 1.71 3.97 -12.61
CA LEU A 15 1.58 5.23 -11.88
C LEU A 15 2.60 6.29 -12.32
N GLN A 16 3.63 5.88 -13.05
CA GLN A 16 4.80 6.71 -13.39
C GLN A 16 5.49 7.28 -12.15
N ILE A 17 5.51 6.49 -11.06
CA ILE A 17 6.08 6.85 -9.77
C ILE A 17 7.00 5.70 -9.33
N GLU A 18 8.23 6.03 -8.97
CA GLU A 18 9.16 5.10 -8.32
C GLU A 18 9.08 5.30 -6.80
N PHE A 19 8.81 4.22 -6.06
CA PHE A 19 8.78 4.28 -4.61
C PHE A 19 10.19 4.09 -4.05
N LYS A 20 10.67 5.08 -3.28
CA LYS A 20 11.96 4.98 -2.58
C LYS A 20 12.00 3.81 -1.58
N ASP A 21 10.85 3.52 -0.97
CA ASP A 21 10.68 2.42 -0.04
C ASP A 21 9.55 1.49 -0.53
N PRO A 22 9.89 0.34 -1.13
CA PRO A 22 8.91 -0.63 -1.57
C PRO A 22 8.05 -1.23 -0.45
N GLU A 23 8.51 -1.21 0.81
CA GLU A 23 7.72 -1.73 1.92
C GLU A 23 6.54 -0.82 2.23
N LEU A 24 6.68 0.50 2.07
CA LEU A 24 5.55 1.44 2.19
C LEU A 24 4.48 1.17 1.13
N LEU A 25 4.88 0.83 -0.10
CA LEU A 25 3.92 0.47 -1.14
C LEU A 25 3.21 -0.85 -0.83
N LYS A 26 3.93 -1.84 -0.29
CA LYS A 26 3.32 -3.10 0.15
C LYS A 26 2.32 -2.87 1.28
N GLN A 27 2.67 -2.05 2.27
CA GLN A 27 1.77 -1.68 3.36
C GLN A 27 0.53 -0.97 2.81
N ALA A 28 0.69 0.02 1.93
CA ALA A 28 -0.42 0.75 1.31
C ALA A 28 -1.40 -0.15 0.54
N LEU A 29 -0.93 -1.29 0.04
CA LEU A 29 -1.73 -2.29 -0.68
C LEU A 29 -2.19 -3.45 0.21
N THR A 30 -1.93 -3.39 1.52
CA THR A 30 -2.30 -4.44 2.47
C THR A 30 -3.59 -4.04 3.20
N HIS A 31 -4.66 -4.80 2.94
CA HIS A 31 -5.93 -4.62 3.64
C HIS A 31 -5.88 -5.23 5.05
N ALA A 32 -6.62 -4.63 6.00
CA ALA A 32 -6.69 -5.06 7.40
C ALA A 32 -6.99 -6.56 7.58
N SER A 33 -7.86 -7.15 6.75
CA SER A 33 -8.13 -8.61 6.84
C SER A 33 -6.90 -9.47 6.58
N TYR A 34 -6.04 -9.08 5.63
CA TYR A 34 -4.81 -9.82 5.36
C TYR A 34 -3.77 -9.59 6.45
N ALA A 35 -3.63 -8.34 6.91
CA ALA A 35 -2.73 -7.96 8.00
C ALA A 35 -3.01 -8.74 9.29
N ASN A 36 -4.29 -8.84 9.66
CA ASN A 36 -4.73 -9.58 10.84
C ASN A 36 -4.40 -11.08 10.78
N GLU A 37 -4.39 -11.68 9.58
CA GLU A 37 -4.04 -13.10 9.39
C GLU A 37 -2.53 -13.35 9.37
N HIS A 38 -1.71 -12.34 9.06
CA HIS A 38 -0.27 -12.48 8.79
C HIS A 38 0.61 -11.66 9.74
N GLU A 39 0.04 -11.08 10.80
CA GLU A 39 0.72 -10.23 11.78
C GLU A 39 1.57 -9.13 11.11
N SER A 40 1.00 -8.46 10.11
CA SER A 40 1.66 -7.38 9.36
C SER A 40 0.92 -6.05 9.55
N ASP A 41 1.59 -4.94 9.22
CA ASP A 41 0.91 -3.64 9.15
C ASP A 41 -0.08 -3.59 7.97
N ASP A 42 -1.18 -2.84 8.13
CA ASP A 42 -2.15 -2.54 7.09
C ASP A 42 -2.04 -1.10 6.57
N ASN A 43 -2.93 -0.76 5.64
CA ASN A 43 -2.98 0.53 4.98
C ASN A 43 -3.70 1.64 5.77
N GLU A 44 -4.39 1.36 6.88
CA GLU A 44 -5.32 2.34 7.51
C GLU A 44 -4.59 3.61 7.98
N ARG A 45 -3.39 3.45 8.54
CA ARG A 45 -2.56 4.60 8.97
C ARG A 45 -2.09 5.46 7.81
N LEU A 46 -1.78 4.85 6.67
CA LEU A 46 -1.35 5.54 5.46
C LEU A 46 -2.53 6.23 4.78
N GLU A 47 -3.71 5.59 4.77
CA GLU A 47 -4.97 6.16 4.29
C GLU A 47 -5.32 7.43 5.07
N PHE A 48 -5.34 7.35 6.41
CA PHE A 48 -5.62 8.51 7.26
C PHE A 48 -4.68 9.69 6.99
N LEU A 49 -3.38 9.43 6.82
CA LEU A 49 -2.41 10.47 6.46
C LEU A 49 -2.66 11.01 5.04
N GLY A 50 -2.94 10.13 4.09
CA GLY A 50 -3.21 10.47 2.70
C GLY A 50 -4.41 11.40 2.56
N ASP A 51 -5.50 11.14 3.28
CA ASP A 51 -6.69 11.98 3.29
C ASP A 51 -6.38 13.41 3.77
N ALA A 52 -5.60 13.53 4.84
CA ALA A 52 -5.17 14.84 5.36
C ALA A 52 -4.31 15.59 4.33
N VAL A 53 -3.39 14.90 3.63
CA VAL A 53 -2.54 15.51 2.60
C VAL A 53 -3.36 15.96 1.39
N ILE A 54 -4.30 15.13 0.92
CA ILE A 54 -5.18 15.49 -0.21
C ILE A 54 -6.06 16.68 0.17
N GLY A 55 -6.56 16.76 1.41
CA GLY A 55 -7.37 17.88 1.88
C GLY A 55 -6.62 19.23 1.95
N LEU A 56 -5.29 19.24 1.81
CA LEU A 56 -4.47 20.46 1.74
C LEU A 56 -4.25 20.97 0.32
N LEU A 57 -4.55 20.17 -0.71
CA LEU A 57 -4.38 20.50 -2.13
C LEU A 57 -5.62 21.23 -2.69
#